data_AF-A0A413UEN3-F1
#
_entry.id   AF-A0A413UEN3-F1
#
_cell.length_a   1.000
_cell.length_b   1.000
_cell.length_c   1.000
_cell.angle_alpha   90.00
_cell.angle_beta   90.00
_cell.angle_gamma   90.00
#
_symmetry.space_group_name_H-M   'P 1'
#
loop_
_entity.id
_entity.type
_entity.pdbx_description
1 polymer ?
#
loop_
_entity_poly.entity_id
_entity_poly.type
_entity_poly.pdbx_seq_one_letter_code
_entity_poly.pdbx_strand_id
1 'polypeptide(L)'
;MAIVYSNVTVSLTKQTSVPIVEMVQGDTGRGLDVFVSDDIITDQVAYTDDSLTATLWATKPSGLMVSMDATSVSRFQNSNAYEIKFSDPEIFQQIIAEVGIVKCQINVLMSGEFVTSVPIKINVIENMATAFYLESKEEFRNAIELMAKQREYIRVLEDYISQFQEQLKLTVNVRYGTSDPTVLSTDKQGDIYIKYKE
;
A
#
# COMPACT_ATOMS: atom_id res chain seq x y z
N MET A 1 -15.34 -11.54 14.68
CA MET A 1 -14.03 -10.94 14.34
C MET A 1 -13.46 -10.35 15.62
N ALA A 2 -12.15 -10.44 15.88
CA ALA A 2 -11.56 -9.86 17.09
C ALA A 2 -11.47 -8.33 16.93
N ILE A 3 -11.82 -7.57 17.98
CA ILE A 3 -11.69 -6.12 18.01
C ILE A 3 -10.51 -5.75 18.91
N VAL A 4 -9.58 -4.96 18.37
CA VAL A 4 -8.41 -4.43 19.07
C VAL A 4 -8.64 -2.96 19.35
N TYR A 5 -8.76 -2.61 20.64
CA TYR A 5 -9.01 -1.25 21.08
C TYR A 5 -7.72 -0.44 21.18
N SER A 6 -7.73 0.74 20.58
CA SER A 6 -6.74 1.78 20.87
C SER A 6 -7.24 2.60 22.05
N ASN A 7 -6.39 2.78 23.06
CA ASN A 7 -6.76 3.50 24.28
C ASN A 7 -6.35 4.96 24.18
N VAL A 8 -7.25 5.86 24.59
CA VAL A 8 -6.99 7.31 24.69
C VAL A 8 -7.41 7.79 26.05
N THR A 9 -6.52 8.52 26.72
CA THR A 9 -6.87 9.24 27.94
C THR A 9 -6.97 10.73 27.65
N VAL A 10 -8.11 11.32 28.02
CA VAL A 10 -8.37 12.75 27.89
C VAL A 10 -8.61 13.34 29.27
N SER A 11 -7.77 14.30 29.65
CA SER A 11 -8.01 15.13 30.83
C SER A 11 -8.93 16.30 30.49
N LEU A 12 -9.98 16.49 31.29
CA LEU A 12 -10.89 17.65 31.20
C LEU A 12 -10.30 18.91 31.84
N THR A 13 -9.30 18.77 32.72
CA THR A 13 -8.79 19.86 33.56
C THR A 13 -7.37 20.30 33.20
N LYS A 14 -6.55 19.40 32.66
CA LYS A 14 -5.13 19.65 32.32
C LYS A 14 -4.82 19.53 30.82
N GLN A 15 -5.79 19.68 29.94
CA GLN A 15 -5.56 19.48 28.51
C GLN A 15 -4.60 20.55 27.93
N THR A 16 -3.31 20.23 27.84
CA THR A 16 -2.28 21.08 27.21
C THR A 16 -2.16 20.83 25.71
N SER A 17 -2.61 19.67 25.22
CA SER A 17 -2.57 19.28 23.81
C SER A 17 -3.68 18.29 23.46
N VAL A 18 -4.17 18.34 22.23
CA VAL A 18 -5.15 17.37 21.70
C VAL A 18 -4.46 16.01 21.51
N PRO A 19 -4.95 14.93 22.16
CA PRO A 19 -4.33 13.61 22.07
C PRO A 19 -4.44 13.05 20.65
N ILE A 20 -3.43 12.25 20.27
CA ILE A 20 -3.31 11.66 18.93
C ILE A 20 -3.20 10.15 19.07
N VAL A 21 -4.00 9.42 18.31
CA VAL A 21 -3.95 7.96 18.20
C VAL A 21 -3.40 7.59 16.85
N GLU A 22 -2.49 6.62 16.81
CA GLU A 22 -2.01 6.06 15.55
C GLU A 22 -2.84 4.84 15.16
N MET A 23 -3.31 4.81 13.92
CA MET A 23 -4.05 3.69 13.35
C MET A 23 -3.52 3.39 11.94
N VAL A 24 -3.58 2.12 11.53
CA VAL A 24 -3.12 1.70 10.21
C VAL A 24 -4.30 1.64 9.24
N GLN A 25 -4.09 2.15 8.03
CA GLN A 25 -5.08 2.17 6.98
C GLN A 25 -5.60 0.75 6.67
N GLY A 26 -6.92 0.60 6.55
CA GLY A 26 -7.54 -0.67 6.17
C GLY A 26 -7.59 -1.75 7.26
N ASP A 27 -7.22 -1.44 8.50
CA ASP A 27 -7.43 -2.37 9.61
C ASP A 27 -8.94 -2.64 9.82
N THR A 28 -9.35 -3.90 9.73
CA THR A 28 -10.77 -4.26 9.79
C THR A 28 -11.27 -4.49 11.21
N GLY A 29 -10.39 -4.79 12.17
CA GLY A 29 -10.73 -5.15 13.55
C GLY A 29 -10.41 -4.08 14.58
N ARG A 30 -10.58 -2.79 14.26
CA ARG A 30 -10.25 -1.69 15.19
C ARG A 30 -11.44 -1.24 16.01
N GLY A 31 -11.13 -0.87 17.25
CA GLY A 31 -12.00 -0.11 18.13
C GLY A 31 -11.23 1.04 18.78
N LEU A 32 -11.96 1.96 19.41
CA LEU A 32 -11.41 3.05 20.20
C LEU A 32 -12.03 3.00 21.59
N ASP A 33 -11.18 3.01 22.60
CA ASP A 33 -11.57 3.12 23.99
C ASP A 33 -11.05 4.45 24.54
N VAL A 34 -11.97 5.31 24.98
CA VAL A 34 -11.67 6.67 25.39
C VAL A 34 -12.01 6.84 26.86
N PHE A 35 -10.98 7.01 27.66
CA PHE A 35 -11.10 7.37 29.06
C PHE A 35 -11.03 8.88 29.22
N VAL A 36 -12.12 9.50 29.64
CA VAL A 36 -12.22 10.93 29.92
C VAL A 36 -12.26 11.12 31.42
N SER A 37 -11.40 11.95 32.01
CA SER A 37 -11.44 12.25 33.45
C SER A 37 -11.07 13.67 33.79
N ASP A 38 -11.44 14.13 34.98
CA ASP A 38 -11.00 15.38 35.59
C ASP A 38 -9.64 15.26 36.32
N ASP A 39 -8.85 14.25 35.97
CA ASP A 39 -7.59 13.79 36.60
C ASP A 39 -7.73 13.14 37.98
N ILE A 40 -8.95 12.81 38.41
CA ILE A 40 -9.14 11.91 39.56
C ILE A 40 -8.97 10.48 39.05
N ILE A 41 -7.84 9.85 39.34
CA ILE A 41 -7.61 8.43 39.05
C ILE A 41 -8.48 7.62 40.02
N THR A 42 -9.49 6.93 39.48
CA THR A 42 -10.37 6.09 40.28
C THR A 42 -9.90 4.64 40.22
N ASP A 43 -9.68 4.03 41.37
CA ASP A 43 -9.48 2.59 41.58
C ASP A 43 -10.81 1.81 41.64
N GLN A 44 -11.94 2.47 41.37
CA GLN A 44 -13.29 1.94 41.53
C GLN A 44 -13.89 1.40 40.22
N VAL A 45 -14.90 0.56 40.39
CA VAL A 45 -15.59 -0.14 39.30
C VAL A 45 -16.43 0.84 38.47
N ALA A 46 -16.21 0.84 37.16
CA ALA A 46 -17.08 1.52 36.20
C ALA A 46 -18.37 0.73 36.00
N TYR A 47 -19.50 1.42 35.79
CA TYR A 47 -20.75 0.80 35.41
C TYR A 47 -21.28 1.42 34.13
N THR A 48 -21.81 0.59 33.23
CA THR A 48 -22.52 1.08 32.04
C THR A 48 -23.73 1.90 32.46
N ASP A 49 -23.88 3.10 31.89
CA ASP A 49 -24.95 4.03 32.20
C ASP A 49 -25.78 4.29 30.93
N ASP A 50 -26.95 3.65 30.83
CA ASP A 50 -27.82 3.74 29.66
C ASP A 50 -28.43 5.14 29.47
N SER A 51 -28.32 6.02 30.46
CA SER A 51 -28.73 7.42 30.33
C SER A 51 -27.70 8.25 29.56
N LEU A 52 -26.48 7.76 29.40
CA LEU A 52 -25.39 8.41 28.69
C LEU A 52 -25.24 7.85 27.28
N THR A 53 -25.13 8.73 26.31
CA THR A 53 -24.75 8.40 24.94
C THR A 53 -23.54 9.21 24.53
N ALA A 54 -22.75 8.68 23.59
CA ALA A 54 -21.65 9.42 23.03
C ALA A 54 -21.56 9.21 21.52
N THR A 55 -21.20 10.25 20.78
CA THR A 55 -21.03 10.20 19.33
C THR A 55 -19.67 10.79 18.96
N LEU A 56 -18.87 10.02 18.23
CA LEU A 56 -17.62 10.45 17.61
C LEU A 56 -17.93 11.05 16.24
N TRP A 57 -17.58 12.32 16.06
CA TRP A 57 -17.57 12.99 14.76
C TRP A 57 -16.14 13.05 14.24
N ALA A 58 -15.92 12.59 13.01
CA ALA A 58 -14.62 12.53 12.37
C ALA A 58 -14.64 13.30 11.05
N THR A 59 -13.65 14.16 10.82
CA THR A 59 -13.39 14.81 9.54
C THR A 59 -12.10 14.26 8.95
N LYS A 60 -12.22 13.59 7.81
CA LYS A 60 -11.11 12.97 7.09
C LYS A 60 -10.20 14.01 6.41
N PRO A 61 -8.98 13.63 5.97
CA PRO A 61 -8.10 14.51 5.21
C PRO A 61 -8.76 15.13 3.96
N SER A 62 -9.64 14.38 3.28
CA SER A 62 -10.45 14.87 2.16
C SER A 62 -11.49 15.94 2.54
N GLY A 63 -11.77 16.14 3.82
CA GLY A 63 -12.84 17.02 4.33
C GLY A 63 -14.20 16.31 4.47
N LEU A 64 -14.32 15.06 4.06
CA LEU A 64 -15.53 14.26 4.26
C LEU A 64 -15.74 13.95 5.75
N MET A 65 -16.99 14.05 6.19
CA MET A 65 -17.39 13.81 7.58
C MET A 65 -17.99 12.41 7.75
N VAL A 66 -17.64 11.75 8.85
CA VAL A 66 -18.16 10.45 9.27
C VAL A 66 -18.51 10.55 10.74
N SER A 67 -19.59 9.90 11.17
CA SER A 67 -20.00 9.83 12.57
C SER A 67 -20.19 8.40 13.03
N MET A 68 -19.90 8.14 14.30
CA MET A 68 -20.05 6.84 14.92
C MET A 68 -20.60 6.99 16.34
N ASP A 69 -21.65 6.27 16.66
CA ASP A 69 -22.16 6.20 18.02
C ASP A 69 -21.34 5.22 18.86
N ALA A 70 -21.18 5.55 20.14
CA ALA A 70 -20.52 4.70 21.10
C ALA A 70 -21.34 3.43 21.34
N THR A 71 -20.64 2.31 21.42
CA THR A 71 -21.22 1.00 21.74
C THR A 71 -21.55 0.90 23.23
N SER A 72 -20.80 1.62 24.08
CA SER A 72 -21.07 1.72 25.52
C SER A 72 -20.46 2.98 26.10
N VAL A 73 -21.14 3.57 27.07
CA VAL A 73 -20.61 4.62 27.94
C VAL A 73 -20.71 4.14 29.38
N SER A 74 -19.58 4.07 30.06
CA SER A 74 -19.50 3.74 31.48
C SER A 74 -19.15 4.97 32.31
N ARG A 75 -19.75 5.09 33.49
CA ARG A 75 -19.45 6.13 34.47
C ARG A 75 -18.82 5.52 35.72
N PHE A 76 -17.94 6.27 36.37
CA PHE A 76 -17.33 5.90 37.64
C PHE A 76 -18.09 6.53 38.82
N GLN A 77 -18.38 5.75 39.88
CA GLN A 77 -19.35 6.10 40.94
C GLN A 77 -19.04 7.39 41.71
N ASN A 78 -17.78 7.81 41.79
CA ASN A 78 -17.35 8.95 42.62
C ASN A 78 -16.54 10.01 41.84
N SER A 79 -16.63 10.00 40.51
CA SER A 79 -15.96 11.00 39.67
C SER A 79 -16.82 11.36 38.46
N ASN A 80 -16.43 12.44 37.79
CA ASN A 80 -16.96 12.76 36.46
C ASN A 80 -16.08 12.14 35.38
N ALA A 81 -15.57 10.92 35.64
CA ALA A 81 -14.84 10.14 34.67
C ALA A 81 -15.78 9.23 33.88
N TYR A 82 -15.47 9.07 32.60
CA TYR A 82 -16.23 8.28 31.64
C TYR A 82 -15.29 7.36 30.87
N GLU A 83 -15.72 6.13 30.63
CA GLU A 83 -15.10 5.22 29.66
C GLU A 83 -16.06 5.07 28.48
N ILE A 84 -15.62 5.43 27.28
CA ILE A 84 -16.44 5.46 26.08
C ILE A 84 -15.84 4.51 25.06
N LYS A 85 -16.58 3.47 24.70
CA LYS A 85 -16.12 2.46 23.73
C LYS A 85 -16.82 2.65 22.39
N PHE A 86 -16.03 2.69 21.34
CA PHE A 86 -16.47 2.67 19.96
C PHE A 86 -15.96 1.39 19.30
N SER A 87 -16.85 0.59 18.74
CA SER A 87 -16.46 -0.71 18.17
C SER A 87 -17.22 -1.08 16.91
N ASP A 88 -17.67 -0.10 16.11
CA ASP A 88 -18.28 -0.37 14.80
C ASP A 88 -17.20 -0.54 13.72
N PRO A 89 -16.94 -1.78 13.24
CA PRO A 89 -15.84 -2.04 12.33
C PRO A 89 -16.02 -1.41 10.95
N GLU A 90 -17.27 -1.26 10.48
CA GLU A 90 -17.56 -0.70 9.16
C GLU A 90 -17.30 0.80 9.16
N ILE A 91 -17.75 1.48 10.22
CA ILE A 91 -17.51 2.92 10.37
C ILE A 91 -16.02 3.21 10.62
N PHE A 92 -15.33 2.38 11.42
CA PHE A 92 -13.89 2.53 11.60
C PHE A 92 -13.11 2.42 10.29
N GLN A 93 -13.44 1.45 9.43
CA GLN A 93 -12.82 1.32 8.12
C GLN A 93 -12.99 2.58 7.27
N GLN A 94 -14.16 3.23 7.35
CA GLN A 94 -14.38 4.50 6.65
C GLN A 94 -13.54 5.64 7.23
N ILE A 95 -13.42 5.71 8.57
CA ILE A 95 -12.62 6.72 9.27
C ILE A 95 -11.14 6.60 8.88
N ILE A 96 -10.61 5.37 8.82
CA ILE A 96 -9.19 5.10 8.53
C ILE A 96 -8.92 4.79 7.05
N ALA A 97 -9.85 5.11 6.15
CA ALA A 97 -9.71 4.84 4.73
C ALA A 97 -8.62 5.70 4.05
N GLU A 98 -8.31 6.86 4.60
CA GLU A 98 -7.41 7.85 4.02
C GLU A 98 -6.21 8.10 4.94
N VAL A 99 -5.00 8.04 4.38
CA VAL A 99 -3.76 8.35 5.10
C VAL A 99 -3.73 9.83 5.48
N GLY A 100 -3.31 10.12 6.72
CA GLY A 100 -3.19 11.47 7.25
C GLY A 100 -3.96 11.70 8.56
N ILE A 101 -4.09 12.97 8.95
CA ILE A 101 -4.71 13.34 10.22
C ILE A 101 -6.22 13.47 10.04
N VAL A 102 -6.96 12.56 10.67
CA VAL A 102 -8.40 12.69 10.90
C VAL A 102 -8.61 13.52 12.17
N LYS A 103 -9.40 14.59 12.06
CA LYS A 103 -9.79 15.42 13.21
C LYS A 103 -11.08 14.87 13.79
N CYS A 104 -11.10 14.60 15.08
CA CYS A 104 -12.27 14.04 15.73
C CYS A 104 -12.74 14.87 16.93
N GLN A 105 -14.05 14.82 17.17
CA GLN A 105 -14.69 15.38 18.36
C GLN A 105 -15.70 14.37 18.89
N ILE A 106 -15.57 14.01 20.16
CA ILE A 106 -16.51 13.12 20.84
C ILE A 106 -17.46 14.00 21.65
N ASN A 107 -18.75 13.86 21.40
CA ASN A 107 -19.78 14.52 22.17
C ASN A 107 -20.41 13.51 23.12
N VAL A 108 -20.59 13.89 24.38
CA VAL A 108 -21.28 13.10 25.40
C VAL A 108 -22.60 13.78 25.71
N LEU A 109 -23.68 13.01 25.70
CA LEU A 109 -25.02 13.46 26.04
C LEU A 109 -25.55 12.64 27.22
N MET A 110 -26.37 13.27 28.05
CA MET A 110 -27.11 12.62 29.13
C MET A 110 -28.59 12.87 28.91
N SER A 111 -29.36 11.80 28.68
CA SER A 111 -30.80 11.88 28.40
C SER A 111 -31.15 12.88 27.27
N GLY A 112 -30.28 12.99 26.26
CA GLY A 112 -30.45 13.88 25.12
C GLY A 112 -29.92 15.31 25.32
N GLU A 113 -29.47 15.67 26.52
CA GLU A 113 -28.83 16.97 26.77
C GLU A 113 -27.31 16.89 26.59
N PHE A 114 -26.72 17.92 25.98
CA PHE A 114 -25.28 18.00 25.78
C PHE A 114 -24.55 18.19 27.11
N VAL A 115 -23.63 17.28 27.43
CA VAL A 115 -22.83 17.33 28.67
C VAL A 115 -21.47 17.95 28.40
N THR A 116 -20.73 17.39 27.46
CA THR A 116 -19.37 17.83 27.15
C THR A 116 -18.95 17.37 25.76
N SER A 117 -17.87 17.96 25.24
CA SER A 117 -17.20 17.45 24.05
C SER A 117 -15.69 17.45 24.22
N VAL A 118 -15.04 16.41 23.72
CA VAL A 118 -13.59 16.28 23.79
C VAL A 118 -12.97 16.12 22.39
N PRO A 119 -11.96 16.93 22.03
CA PRO A 119 -11.26 16.76 20.76
C PRO A 119 -10.20 15.68 20.88
N ILE A 120 -10.07 14.85 19.84
CA ILE A 120 -8.96 13.92 19.64
C ILE A 120 -8.52 13.95 18.17
N LYS A 121 -7.36 13.38 17.85
CA LYS A 121 -6.91 13.17 16.47
C LYS A 121 -6.59 11.69 16.25
N ILE A 122 -6.86 11.22 15.04
CA ILE A 122 -6.37 9.92 14.58
C ILE A 122 -5.37 10.17 13.46
N ASN A 123 -4.13 9.79 13.66
CA ASN A 123 -3.10 9.77 12.63
C ASN A 123 -3.17 8.42 11.91
N VAL A 124 -3.70 8.42 10.69
CA VAL A 124 -3.80 7.23 9.87
C VAL A 124 -2.52 7.05 9.08
N ILE A 125 -1.83 5.95 9.32
CA ILE A 125 -0.57 5.58 8.70
C ILE A 125 -0.86 4.58 7.57
N GLU A 126 -0.13 4.72 6.47
CA GLU A 126 -0.22 3.82 5.33
C GLU A 126 0.08 2.37 5.74
N ASN A 127 -0.73 1.45 5.21
CA ASN A 127 -0.50 0.03 5.42
C ASN A 127 0.53 -0.50 4.43
N MET A 128 1.77 -0.67 4.91
CA MET A 128 2.88 -1.18 4.10
C MET A 128 2.59 -2.56 3.48
N ALA A 129 1.82 -3.43 4.15
CA ALA A 129 1.53 -4.76 3.62
C ALA A 129 0.60 -4.70 2.40
N THR A 130 -0.36 -3.78 2.41
CA THR A 130 -1.30 -3.57 1.30
C THR A 130 -0.65 -2.81 0.15
N ALA A 131 0.18 -1.81 0.46
CA ALA A 131 0.98 -1.07 -0.52
C ALA A 131 1.96 -2.00 -1.26
N PHE A 132 2.67 -2.86 -0.52
CA PHE A 132 3.61 -3.84 -1.09
C PHE A 132 2.93 -4.85 -2.03
N TYR A 133 1.69 -5.28 -1.73
CA TYR A 133 0.96 -6.24 -2.56
C TYR A 133 0.49 -5.65 -3.89
N LEU A 134 0.28 -4.33 -3.95
CA LEU A 134 -0.15 -3.60 -5.15
C LEU A 134 1.07 -3.26 -6.02
N GLU A 135 2.13 -2.71 -5.42
CA GLU A 135 3.39 -2.41 -6.12
C GLU A 135 4.02 -3.69 -6.68
N SER A 136 4.14 -4.74 -5.87
CA SER A 136 4.70 -6.01 -6.34
C SER A 136 3.93 -6.60 -7.52
N LYS A 137 2.60 -6.53 -7.57
CA LYS A 137 1.81 -7.09 -8.69
C LYS A 137 2.00 -6.31 -9.99
N GLU A 138 2.00 -4.98 -9.95
CA GLU A 138 2.20 -4.16 -11.15
C GLU A 138 3.64 -4.21 -11.63
N GLU A 139 4.62 -4.13 -10.72
CA GLU A 139 6.04 -4.24 -11.06
C GLU A 139 6.38 -5.64 -11.62
N PHE A 140 5.83 -6.72 -11.04
CA PHE A 140 6.05 -8.06 -11.60
C PHE A 140 5.41 -8.21 -12.98
N ARG A 141 4.21 -7.66 -13.21
CA ARG A 141 3.56 -7.70 -14.53
C ARG A 141 4.38 -6.94 -15.57
N ASN A 142 4.84 -5.74 -15.22
CA ASN A 142 5.69 -4.91 -16.07
C ASN A 142 7.04 -5.62 -16.35
N ALA A 143 7.63 -6.29 -15.36
CA ALA A 143 8.86 -7.06 -15.53
C ALA A 143 8.67 -8.28 -16.46
N ILE A 144 7.55 -9.01 -16.33
CA ILE A 144 7.22 -10.13 -17.22
C ILE A 144 7.03 -9.64 -18.66
N GLU A 145 6.32 -8.53 -18.87
CA GLU A 145 6.15 -7.93 -20.20
C GLU A 145 7.48 -7.48 -20.81
N LEU A 146 8.37 -6.90 -20.00
CA LEU A 146 9.71 -6.51 -20.43
C LEU A 146 10.56 -7.72 -20.83
N MET A 147 10.52 -8.80 -20.04
CA MET A 147 11.21 -10.06 -20.34
C MET A 147 10.65 -10.72 -21.61
N ALA A 148 9.34 -10.67 -21.83
CA ALA A 148 8.71 -11.19 -23.04
C ALA A 148 9.18 -10.41 -24.29
N LYS A 149 9.24 -9.07 -24.22
CA LYS A 149 9.79 -8.24 -25.29
C LYS A 149 11.26 -8.55 -25.56
N GLN A 150 12.08 -8.74 -24.53
CA GLN A 150 13.48 -9.11 -24.70
C GLN A 150 13.67 -10.46 -25.41
N ARG A 151 12.85 -11.47 -25.08
CA ARG A 151 12.89 -12.76 -25.77
C ARG A 151 12.55 -12.64 -27.25
N GLU A 152 11.58 -11.80 -27.62
CA GLU A 152 11.25 -11.58 -29.02
C GLU A 152 12.41 -10.90 -29.78
N TYR A 153 13.09 -9.93 -29.16
CA TYR A 153 14.29 -9.32 -29.74
C TYR A 153 15.43 -10.31 -29.95
N ILE A 154 15.65 -11.23 -29.00
CA ILE A 154 16.65 -12.30 -29.14
C ILE A 154 16.30 -13.16 -30.35
N ARG A 155 15.03 -13.57 -30.50
CA ARG A 155 14.58 -14.39 -31.63
C ARG A 155 14.81 -13.70 -32.98
N VAL A 156 14.51 -12.40 -33.07
CA VAL A 156 14.74 -11.61 -34.30
C VAL A 156 16.24 -11.50 -34.60
N LEU A 157 17.08 -11.31 -33.59
CA LEU A 157 18.53 -11.28 -33.76
C LEU A 157 19.10 -12.63 -34.20
N GLU A 158 18.61 -13.74 -33.65
CA GLU A 158 18.99 -15.10 -34.07
C GLU A 158 18.60 -15.38 -35.53
N ASP A 159 17.42 -14.91 -35.96
CA ASP A 159 16.97 -15.02 -37.34
C ASP A 159 17.88 -14.21 -38.29
N TYR A 160 18.22 -12.97 -37.92
CA TYR A 160 19.19 -12.17 -38.69
C TYR A 160 20.57 -12.81 -38.75
N ILE A 161 21.09 -13.34 -37.63
CA ILE A 161 22.37 -14.05 -37.62
C ILE A 161 22.33 -15.25 -38.57
N SER A 162 21.24 -16.01 -38.56
CA SER A 162 21.07 -17.18 -39.45
C SER A 162 21.06 -16.75 -40.92
N GLN A 163 20.30 -15.70 -41.26
CA GLN A 163 20.27 -15.14 -42.62
C GLN A 163 21.64 -14.63 -43.06
N PHE A 164 22.37 -13.92 -42.19
CA PHE A 164 23.73 -13.47 -42.48
C PHE A 164 24.70 -14.64 -42.68
N GLN A 165 24.62 -15.68 -41.85
CA GLN A 165 25.46 -16.88 -42.00
C GLN A 165 25.16 -17.63 -43.30
N GLU A 166 23.91 -17.72 -43.73
CA GLU A 166 23.56 -18.29 -45.04
C GLU A 166 24.12 -17.46 -46.19
N GLN A 167 24.02 -16.14 -46.12
CA GLN A 167 24.58 -15.24 -47.14
C GLN A 167 26.11 -15.23 -47.17
N LEU A 168 26.77 -15.39 -46.02
CA LEU A 168 28.23 -15.42 -45.89
C LEU A 168 28.87 -16.75 -46.29
N LYS A 169 28.10 -17.79 -46.65
CA LYS A 169 28.62 -19.04 -47.25
C LYS A 169 29.12 -18.85 -48.70
N LEU A 170 29.88 -17.79 -48.95
CA LEU A 170 30.78 -17.68 -50.10
C LEU A 170 31.87 -18.74 -49.96
N THR A 171 31.59 -19.94 -50.44
CA THR A 171 32.58 -21.02 -50.50
C THR A 171 33.43 -20.75 -51.74
N VAL A 172 34.47 -19.95 -51.59
CA VAL A 172 35.42 -19.64 -52.66
C VAL A 172 36.46 -20.75 -52.69
N ASN A 173 36.50 -21.51 -53.78
CA ASN A 173 37.62 -22.43 -54.02
C ASN A 173 38.82 -21.61 -54.50
N VAL A 174 39.93 -21.71 -53.78
CA VAL A 174 41.19 -21.09 -54.18
C VAL A 174 42.10 -22.16 -54.77
N ARG A 175 42.53 -21.96 -56.02
CA ARG A 175 43.50 -22.83 -56.69
C ARG A 175 44.70 -22.02 -57.14
N TYR A 176 45.89 -22.62 -57.15
CA TYR A 176 47.12 -21.95 -57.53
C TYR A 176 47.97 -22.81 -58.47
N GLY A 177 48.76 -22.16 -59.33
CA GLY A 177 49.66 -22.83 -60.26
C GLY A 177 50.40 -21.87 -61.20
N THR A 178 51.23 -22.44 -62.08
CA THR A 178 52.08 -21.70 -63.03
C THR A 178 51.52 -21.68 -64.45
N SER A 179 50.54 -22.54 -64.75
CA SER A 179 49.83 -22.61 -66.03
C SER A 179 48.76 -21.52 -66.16
N ASP A 180 48.32 -21.22 -67.39
CA ASP A 180 47.17 -20.35 -67.59
C ASP A 180 45.89 -21.01 -67.02
N PRO A 181 45.03 -20.26 -66.31
CA PRO A 181 43.82 -20.81 -65.74
C PRO A 181 42.85 -21.28 -66.83
N THR A 182 42.35 -22.51 -66.69
CA THR A 182 41.23 -23.04 -67.46
C THR A 182 40.01 -23.20 -66.57
N VAL A 183 38.83 -22.85 -67.07
CA VAL A 183 37.57 -23.02 -66.34
C VAL A 183 37.25 -24.51 -66.28
N LEU A 184 37.16 -25.07 -65.07
CA LEU A 184 36.73 -26.45 -64.85
C LEU A 184 35.23 -26.51 -64.60
N SER A 185 34.62 -27.67 -64.88
CA SER A 185 33.20 -27.92 -64.67
C SER A 185 32.75 -27.84 -63.21
N THR A 186 33.70 -27.84 -62.27
CA THR A 186 33.46 -27.71 -60.82
C THR A 186 33.52 -26.26 -60.32
N ASP A 187 33.89 -25.30 -61.18
CA ASP A 187 34.13 -23.92 -60.77
C ASP A 187 32.81 -23.17 -60.55
N LYS A 188 32.74 -22.43 -59.45
CA LYS A 188 31.60 -21.57 -59.11
C LYS A 188 31.94 -20.11 -59.33
N GLN A 189 30.92 -19.31 -59.58
CA GLN A 189 31.06 -17.86 -59.68
C GLN A 189 31.61 -17.30 -58.36
N GLY A 190 32.78 -16.66 -58.42
CA GLY A 190 33.52 -16.18 -57.25
C GLY A 190 34.75 -16.99 -56.87
N ASP A 191 34.99 -18.16 -57.50
CA ASP A 191 36.23 -18.94 -57.32
C ASP A 191 37.45 -18.16 -57.83
N ILE A 192 38.58 -18.28 -57.10
CA ILE A 192 39.79 -17.49 -57.35
C ILE A 192 40.92 -18.41 -57.81
N TYR A 193 41.56 -18.05 -58.93
CA TYR A 193 42.82 -18.66 -59.36
C TYR A 193 43.98 -17.70 -59.16
N ILE A 194 45.02 -18.14 -58.44
CA ILE A 194 46.24 -17.38 -58.22
C ILE A 194 47.35 -17.97 -59.08
N LYS A 195 47.70 -17.25 -60.16
CA LYS A 195 48.88 -17.58 -60.97
C LYS A 195 50.10 -16.90 -60.37
N TYR A 196 51.11 -17.68 -60.01
CA TYR A 196 52.41 -17.14 -59.61
C TYR A 196 53.45 -17.47 -60.68
N LYS A 197 54.43 -16.59 -60.84
CA LYS A 197 55.62 -16.82 -61.67
C LYS A 197 56.79 -17.05 -60.70
N GLU A 198 57.56 -18.10 -60.95
CA GLU A 198 58.90 -18.23 -60.36
C GLU A 198 59.84 -17.13 -60.91
#